data_AF-A0A9W9GX01-F1
#
_entry.id   AF-A0A9W9GX01-F1
#
_cell.length_a   1.000
_cell.length_b   1.000
_cell.length_c   1.000
_cell.angle_alpha   90.00
_cell.angle_beta   90.00
_cell.angle_gamma   90.00
#
_symmetry.space_group_name_H-M   'P 1'
#
loop_
_entity.id
_entity.type
_entity.pdbx_description
1 polymer ?
#
loop_
_entity_poly.entity_id
_entity_poly.type
_entity_poly.pdbx_seq_one_letter_code
_entity_poly.pdbx_strand_id
1 'polypeptide(L)'
;MAEQNVKVIPGFAITDKQLEEAAALFRDNYGVWGKQTKRAGQRVALSPARMRDQLLPSTAKTSYARVVVDGTLAGHAFACRWNHKDLTKNFRHLGLATTLLNALRCSTDDIYGIMSSHPAACLAAAKAFCGTIKRVSLDYIGRQADAILKSSPIPYIRDAKPRGTLFQHESEMISGVDTRFFVDHGEPNTALETIKKGLPWPLGDLDEGHEFLLIAQNNRRSSHQLQAAATGNMSTY
;
A
#
# COMPACT_ATOMS: atom_id res chain seq x y z
N MET A 1 -20.31 -3.09 22.46
CA MET A 1 -19.32 -3.25 21.36
C MET A 1 -19.31 -1.94 20.59
N ALA A 2 -18.16 -1.40 20.21
CA ALA A 2 -18.08 -0.16 19.43
C ALA A 2 -18.67 -0.35 18.03
N GLU A 3 -19.39 0.64 17.50
CA GLU A 3 -19.97 0.55 16.17
C GLU A 3 -18.91 0.88 15.12
N GLN A 4 -18.66 -0.04 14.19
CA GLN A 4 -17.70 0.17 13.09
C GLN A 4 -18.43 0.35 11.77
N ASN A 5 -18.33 1.53 11.17
CA ASN A 5 -18.96 1.84 9.88
C ASN A 5 -17.88 2.08 8.80
N VAL A 6 -17.80 1.16 7.83
CA VAL A 6 -16.83 1.20 6.72
C VAL A 6 -17.54 1.64 5.45
N LYS A 7 -17.04 2.69 4.80
CA LYS A 7 -17.59 3.21 3.54
C LYS A 7 -16.49 3.39 2.50
N VAL A 8 -16.79 2.95 1.27
CA VAL A 8 -15.97 3.18 0.08
C VAL A 8 -16.68 4.20 -0.80
N ILE A 9 -15.97 5.28 -1.16
CA ILE A 9 -16.51 6.44 -1.88
C ILE A 9 -15.70 6.57 -3.19
N PRO A 10 -16.34 6.66 -4.37
CA PRO A 10 -15.61 6.88 -5.62
C PRO A 10 -15.01 8.29 -5.66
N GLY A 11 -13.85 8.46 -6.29
CA GLY A 11 -13.03 9.68 -6.21
C GLY A 11 -13.78 10.98 -6.53
N PHE A 12 -14.65 10.95 -7.54
CA PHE A 12 -15.47 12.09 -7.96
C PHE A 12 -16.53 12.52 -6.92
N ALA A 13 -16.90 11.64 -5.98
CA ALA A 13 -17.90 11.91 -4.95
C ALA A 13 -17.29 12.29 -3.59
N ILE A 14 -15.96 12.45 -3.51
CA ILE A 14 -15.26 12.82 -2.28
C ILE A 14 -15.42 14.33 -2.03
N THR A 15 -16.02 14.67 -0.89
CA THR A 15 -16.25 16.06 -0.47
C THR A 15 -15.01 16.67 0.17
N ASP A 16 -14.90 18.00 0.17
CA ASP A 16 -13.73 18.68 0.77
C ASP A 16 -13.64 18.42 2.28
N LYS A 17 -14.76 18.35 2.99
CA LYS A 17 -14.81 17.92 4.40
C LYS A 17 -14.17 16.54 4.61
N GLN A 18 -14.36 15.59 3.69
CA GLN A 18 -13.74 14.27 3.79
C GLN A 18 -12.22 14.32 3.57
N LEU A 19 -11.74 15.25 2.72
CA LEU A 19 -10.32 15.50 2.52
C LEU A 19 -9.70 16.26 3.70
N GLU A 20 -10.43 17.14 4.37
CA GLU A 20 -10.02 17.80 5.62
C GLU A 20 -9.87 16.79 6.76
N GLU A 21 -10.87 15.92 6.95
CA GLU A 21 -10.80 14.82 7.93
C GLU A 21 -9.62 13.87 7.64
N ALA A 22 -9.39 13.53 6.37
CA ALA A 22 -8.25 12.71 5.95
C ALA A 22 -6.89 13.42 6.15
N ALA A 23 -6.80 14.71 5.81
CA ALA A 23 -5.57 15.51 5.98
C ALA A 23 -5.19 15.69 7.45
N ALA A 24 -6.17 15.87 8.34
CA ALA A 24 -5.96 15.88 9.77
C ALA A 24 -5.44 14.52 10.26
N LEU A 25 -6.15 13.42 9.97
CA LEU A 25 -5.74 12.08 10.43
C LEU A 25 -4.35 11.70 9.90
N PHE A 26 -4.06 12.00 8.64
CA PHE A 26 -2.74 11.82 8.02
C PHE A 26 -1.67 12.58 8.79
N ARG A 27 -1.83 13.90 8.99
CA ARG A 27 -0.84 14.73 9.70
C ARG A 27 -0.55 14.19 11.10
N ASP A 28 -1.58 13.74 11.79
CA ASP A 28 -1.52 13.40 13.20
C ASP A 28 -0.97 11.97 13.42
N ASN A 29 -1.02 11.09 12.40
CA ASN A 29 -0.66 9.67 12.52
C ASN A 29 0.41 9.16 11.53
N TYR A 30 0.81 9.91 10.51
CA TYR A 30 1.73 9.42 9.48
C TYR A 30 3.18 9.28 9.98
N GLY A 31 3.71 10.33 10.60
CA GLY A 31 5.11 10.38 11.05
C GLY A 31 5.66 11.80 11.17
N VAL A 32 6.95 11.89 11.48
CA VAL A 32 7.71 13.12 11.70
C VAL A 32 8.88 13.15 10.71
N TRP A 33 9.25 14.31 10.16
CA TRP A 33 10.41 14.44 9.29
C TRP A 33 11.72 14.17 10.05
N GLY A 34 12.58 13.35 9.46
CA GLY A 34 13.91 13.04 9.97
C GLY A 34 14.90 14.21 9.83
N LYS A 35 16.08 14.03 10.44
CA LYS A 35 17.14 15.05 10.56
C LYS A 35 17.69 15.55 9.23
N GLN A 36 17.58 14.75 8.16
CA GLN A 36 18.11 15.07 6.82
C GLN A 36 17.25 16.08 6.03
N THR A 37 16.22 16.68 6.63
CA THR A 37 15.36 17.67 5.95
C THR A 37 15.34 19.02 6.65
N LYS A 38 15.06 20.10 5.88
CA LYS A 38 14.75 21.44 6.42
C LYS A 38 13.48 21.49 7.30
N ARG A 39 12.77 20.37 7.45
CA ARG A 39 11.54 20.24 8.23
C ARG A 39 11.70 19.29 9.42
N ALA A 40 12.92 18.89 9.76
CA ALA A 40 13.23 17.96 10.85
C ALA A 40 12.42 18.27 12.13
N GLY A 41 11.81 17.24 12.73
CA GLY A 41 10.96 17.37 13.91
C GLY A 41 9.53 17.86 13.64
N GLN A 42 9.19 18.35 12.43
CA GLN A 42 7.80 18.66 12.07
C GLN A 42 7.05 17.39 11.65
N ARG A 43 5.74 17.35 11.91
CA ARG A 43 4.86 16.30 11.36
C ARG A 43 4.82 16.33 9.83
N VAL A 44 4.81 15.14 9.23
CA VAL A 44 4.54 14.98 7.79
C VAL A 44 3.08 15.35 7.54
N ALA A 45 2.82 16.26 6.62
CA ALA A 45 1.47 16.75 6.33
C ALA A 45 1.24 16.84 4.81
N LEU A 46 0.04 16.46 4.38
CA LEU A 46 -0.45 16.59 3.02
C LEU A 46 -1.77 17.35 3.08
N SER A 47 -1.87 18.48 2.37
CA SER A 47 -3.06 19.33 2.41
C SER A 47 -4.23 18.70 1.63
N PRO A 48 -5.50 19.05 1.92
CA PRO A 48 -6.67 18.56 1.17
C PRO A 48 -6.53 18.77 -0.34
N ALA A 49 -6.06 19.95 -0.76
CA ALA A 49 -5.79 20.27 -2.16
C ALA A 49 -4.75 19.33 -2.79
N ARG A 50 -3.64 19.05 -2.08
CA ARG A 50 -2.62 18.10 -2.55
C ARG A 50 -3.08 16.64 -2.50
N MET A 51 -3.97 16.26 -1.59
CA MET A 51 -4.62 14.94 -1.63
C MET A 51 -5.48 14.79 -2.88
N ARG A 52 -6.30 15.80 -3.21
CA ARG A 52 -7.12 15.82 -4.43
C ARG A 52 -6.26 15.74 -5.70
N ASP A 53 -5.25 16.60 -5.79
CA ASP A 53 -4.32 16.66 -6.93
C ASP A 53 -3.47 15.38 -7.10
N GLN A 54 -2.84 14.89 -6.03
CA GLN A 54 -1.80 13.87 -6.11
C GLN A 54 -2.31 12.43 -5.88
N LEU A 55 -3.47 12.26 -5.24
CA LEU A 55 -4.03 10.94 -4.91
C LEU A 55 -5.38 10.65 -5.58
N LEU A 56 -6.08 11.68 -6.10
CA LEU A 56 -7.35 11.56 -6.81
C LEU A 56 -7.29 12.11 -8.26
N PRO A 57 -6.28 11.75 -9.09
CA PRO A 57 -6.21 12.25 -10.46
C PRO A 57 -7.46 11.86 -11.26
N SER A 58 -8.04 12.84 -11.96
CA SER A 58 -9.28 12.67 -12.75
C SER A 58 -9.14 11.67 -13.90
N THR A 59 -7.91 11.37 -14.31
CA THR A 59 -7.57 10.39 -15.36
C THR A 59 -7.62 8.94 -14.90
N ALA A 60 -7.85 8.67 -13.61
CA ALA A 60 -7.82 7.33 -13.03
C ALA A 60 -9.08 7.00 -12.19
N LYS A 61 -9.40 5.72 -12.08
CA LYS A 61 -10.53 5.24 -11.24
C LYS A 61 -10.10 5.23 -9.78
N THR A 62 -10.22 6.36 -9.12
CA THR A 62 -9.83 6.55 -7.72
C THR A 62 -10.99 6.26 -6.76
N SER A 63 -10.68 5.87 -5.52
CA SER A 63 -11.66 5.69 -4.46
C SER A 63 -11.03 5.92 -3.08
N TYR A 64 -11.85 6.31 -2.11
CA TYR A 64 -11.48 6.55 -0.73
C TYR A 64 -12.28 5.63 0.18
N ALA A 65 -11.58 4.82 0.97
CA ALA A 65 -12.20 4.02 2.03
C ALA A 65 -11.96 4.72 3.38
N ARG A 66 -13.02 4.85 4.18
CA ARG A 66 -12.94 5.35 5.56
C ARG A 66 -13.61 4.38 6.53
N VAL A 67 -13.12 4.35 7.77
CA VAL A 67 -13.79 3.69 8.89
C VAL A 67 -14.00 4.67 10.03
N VAL A 68 -15.24 4.71 10.50
CA VAL A 68 -15.66 5.50 11.66
C VAL A 68 -15.95 4.54 12.80
N VAL A 69 -15.45 4.87 13.98
CA VAL A 69 -15.70 4.15 15.25
C VAL A 69 -16.29 5.16 16.22
N ASP A 70 -17.50 4.89 16.72
CA ASP A 70 -18.22 5.73 17.68
C ASP A 70 -18.24 7.23 17.28
N GLY A 71 -18.53 7.49 16.00
CA GLY A 71 -18.58 8.84 15.40
C GLY A 71 -17.23 9.44 14.98
N THR A 72 -16.10 8.89 15.41
CA THR A 72 -14.75 9.41 15.12
C THR A 72 -14.10 8.69 13.93
N LEU A 73 -13.43 9.43 13.03
CA LEU A 73 -12.66 8.83 11.93
C LEU A 73 -11.43 8.09 12.50
N ALA A 74 -11.47 6.76 12.48
CA ALA A 74 -10.43 5.91 13.06
C ALA A 74 -9.39 5.40 12.03
N GLY A 75 -9.67 5.56 10.73
CA GLY A 75 -8.74 5.18 9.67
C GLY A 75 -9.27 5.48 8.28
N HIS A 76 -8.36 5.67 7.33
CA HIS A 76 -8.70 5.80 5.91
C HIS A 76 -7.62 5.24 4.99
N ALA A 77 -7.99 5.02 3.73
CA ALA A 77 -7.10 4.58 2.65
C ALA A 77 -7.54 5.21 1.32
N PHE A 78 -6.58 5.64 0.51
CA PHE A 78 -6.81 6.06 -0.87
C PHE A 78 -6.37 4.94 -1.82
N ALA A 79 -7.22 4.61 -2.79
CA ALA A 79 -6.88 3.74 -3.91
C ALA A 79 -7.00 4.53 -5.21
N CYS A 80 -6.09 4.22 -6.12
CA CYS A 80 -6.11 4.69 -7.50
C CYS A 80 -6.01 3.43 -8.36
N ARG A 81 -6.96 3.20 -9.27
CA ARG A 81 -6.94 2.10 -10.24
C ARG A 81 -6.65 2.67 -11.62
N TRP A 82 -5.74 2.04 -12.35
CA TRP A 82 -5.29 2.50 -13.66
C TRP A 82 -4.99 1.31 -14.56
N ASN A 83 -5.04 1.50 -15.88
CA ASN A 83 -4.82 0.42 -16.84
C ASN A 83 -3.34 0.05 -16.99
N HIS A 84 -2.79 -0.52 -15.94
CA HIS A 84 -1.63 -1.40 -15.91
C HIS A 84 -1.71 -2.12 -14.58
N LYS A 85 -1.74 -3.45 -14.63
CA LYS A 85 -2.15 -4.35 -13.55
C LYS A 85 -1.75 -3.83 -12.14
N ASP A 86 -2.77 -3.58 -11.31
CA ASP A 86 -2.89 -2.42 -10.38
C ASP A 86 -2.09 -2.46 -9.05
N LEU A 87 -1.94 -1.32 -8.33
CA LEU A 87 -1.45 -1.21 -6.92
C LEU A 87 -2.18 -0.11 -6.08
N THR A 88 -2.03 -0.13 -4.74
CA THR A 88 -2.75 0.73 -3.74
C THR A 88 -1.82 1.40 -2.69
N LYS A 89 -2.31 2.19 -1.71
CA LYS A 89 -1.50 2.72 -0.57
C LYS A 89 -2.22 2.82 0.80
N ASN A 90 -1.67 2.11 1.82
CA ASN A 90 -1.71 2.35 3.30
C ASN A 90 -3.12 2.34 4.02
N PHE A 91 -3.34 2.43 5.35
CA PHE A 91 -2.47 2.62 6.56
C PHE A 91 -2.58 1.53 7.68
N ARG A 92 -2.94 1.80 8.96
CA ARG A 92 -2.58 0.95 10.14
C ARG A 92 -3.53 0.80 11.36
N HIS A 93 -3.29 -0.33 12.06
CA HIS A 93 -3.69 -0.75 13.41
C HIS A 93 -5.19 -0.95 13.72
N LEU A 94 -5.49 -1.75 14.77
CA LEU A 94 -6.81 -2.31 15.14
C LEU A 94 -7.47 -3.23 14.10
N GLY A 95 -6.73 -3.75 13.11
CA GLY A 95 -7.29 -4.55 12.01
C GLY A 95 -8.06 -3.74 10.97
N LEU A 96 -8.42 -2.49 11.28
CA LEU A 96 -9.06 -1.50 10.43
C LEU A 96 -8.38 -1.36 9.07
N ALA A 97 -7.03 -1.34 9.04
CA ALA A 97 -6.26 -1.33 7.80
C ALA A 97 -6.57 -2.53 6.89
N THR A 98 -6.66 -3.74 7.44
CA THR A 98 -7.04 -4.94 6.68
C THR A 98 -8.49 -4.87 6.22
N THR A 99 -9.40 -4.32 7.05
CA THR A 99 -10.81 -4.12 6.67
C THR A 99 -10.96 -3.11 5.53
N LEU A 100 -10.26 -1.97 5.58
CA LEU A 100 -10.24 -0.95 4.52
C LEU A 100 -9.69 -1.51 3.22
N LEU A 101 -8.54 -2.21 3.26
CA LEU A 101 -7.94 -2.82 2.08
C LEU A 101 -8.82 -3.95 1.52
N ASN A 102 -9.49 -4.73 2.37
CA ASN A 102 -10.49 -5.72 1.93
C ASN A 102 -11.71 -5.07 1.26
N ALA A 103 -12.19 -3.93 1.76
CA ALA A 103 -13.29 -3.17 1.14
C ALA A 103 -12.89 -2.53 -0.20
N LEU A 104 -11.59 -2.24 -0.40
CA LEU A 104 -11.04 -1.72 -1.66
C LEU A 104 -10.77 -2.81 -2.72
N ARG A 105 -10.72 -4.09 -2.34
CA ARG A 105 -10.51 -5.22 -3.28
C ARG A 105 -11.60 -5.24 -4.35
N CYS A 106 -11.20 -5.37 -5.62
CA CYS A 106 -12.12 -5.82 -6.67
C CYS A 106 -11.74 -7.21 -7.20
N SER A 107 -12.74 -8.01 -7.56
CA SER A 107 -12.52 -9.34 -8.17
C SER A 107 -11.91 -9.28 -9.57
N THR A 108 -11.96 -8.10 -10.20
CA THR A 108 -11.37 -7.81 -11.51
C THR A 108 -9.87 -7.51 -11.46
N ASP A 109 -9.35 -7.07 -10.31
CA ASP A 109 -7.99 -6.56 -10.17
C ASP A 109 -7.00 -7.74 -10.13
N ASP A 110 -6.00 -7.74 -11.02
CA ASP A 110 -5.03 -8.83 -11.15
C ASP A 110 -3.87 -8.73 -10.15
N ILE A 111 -3.53 -7.51 -9.73
CA ILE A 111 -2.41 -7.21 -8.85
C ILE A 111 -2.90 -6.22 -7.78
N TYR A 112 -2.22 -6.25 -6.63
CA TYR A 112 -2.30 -5.28 -5.56
C TYR A 112 -0.89 -4.96 -5.06
N GLY A 113 -0.73 -3.83 -4.39
CA GLY A 113 0.56 -3.49 -3.80
C GLY A 113 0.53 -2.24 -2.96
N ILE A 114 1.70 -1.87 -2.45
CA ILE A 114 1.91 -0.77 -1.52
C ILE A 114 3.37 -0.32 -1.56
N MET A 115 3.58 1.00 -1.48
CA MET A 115 4.85 1.59 -1.02
C MET A 115 4.62 2.20 0.36
N SER A 116 5.45 1.85 1.34
CA SER A 116 5.33 2.32 2.72
C SER A 116 6.67 2.23 3.47
N SER A 117 7.08 3.30 4.15
CA SER A 117 8.20 3.25 5.11
C SER A 117 7.90 2.42 6.37
N HIS A 118 6.69 1.86 6.54
CA HIS A 118 6.28 1.32 7.85
C HIS A 118 5.79 -0.15 7.73
N PRO A 119 6.50 -1.17 8.29
CA PRO A 119 6.31 -2.60 7.97
C PRO A 119 4.92 -3.22 8.21
N ALA A 120 4.19 -2.89 9.27
CA ALA A 120 2.82 -3.36 9.50
C ALA A 120 1.79 -2.85 8.47
N ALA A 121 2.08 -1.81 7.68
CA ALA A 121 1.25 -1.46 6.52
C ALA A 121 1.43 -2.51 5.41
N CYS A 122 2.67 -2.97 5.19
CA CYS A 122 2.96 -4.10 4.31
C CYS A 122 2.36 -5.41 4.84
N LEU A 123 2.36 -5.66 6.16
CA LEU A 123 1.63 -6.80 6.75
C LEU A 123 0.12 -6.71 6.51
N ALA A 124 -0.48 -5.53 6.65
CA ALA A 124 -1.91 -5.34 6.38
C ALA A 124 -2.25 -5.60 4.90
N ALA A 125 -1.44 -5.08 3.97
CA ALA A 125 -1.56 -5.35 2.53
C ALA A 125 -1.35 -6.83 2.20
N ALA A 126 -0.31 -7.47 2.74
CA ALA A 126 -0.06 -8.89 2.52
C ALA A 126 -1.19 -9.77 3.07
N LYS A 127 -1.76 -9.42 4.23
CA LYS A 127 -2.92 -10.12 4.80
C LYS A 127 -4.17 -9.92 3.94
N ALA A 128 -4.44 -8.70 3.49
CA ALA A 128 -5.59 -8.38 2.66
C ALA A 128 -5.52 -9.05 1.27
N PHE A 129 -4.35 -9.05 0.62
CA PHE A 129 -4.21 -9.43 -0.79
C PHE A 129 -3.65 -10.85 -1.00
N CYS A 130 -2.64 -11.28 -0.22
CA CYS A 130 -2.02 -12.61 -0.29
C CYS A 130 -2.45 -13.58 0.84
N GLY A 131 -3.14 -13.08 1.87
CA GLY A 131 -3.44 -13.81 3.11
C GLY A 131 -2.31 -13.77 4.15
N THR A 132 -1.04 -13.70 3.73
CA THR A 132 0.14 -13.55 4.62
C THR A 132 1.36 -13.01 3.88
N ILE A 133 2.27 -12.35 4.59
CA ILE A 133 3.55 -11.84 4.06
C ILE A 133 4.44 -12.97 3.52
N LYS A 134 4.32 -14.19 4.07
CA LYS A 134 5.05 -15.39 3.61
C LYS A 134 4.69 -15.85 2.19
N ARG A 135 3.61 -15.31 1.60
CA ARG A 135 3.13 -15.63 0.25
C ARG A 135 3.46 -14.55 -0.79
N VAL A 136 4.18 -13.50 -0.40
CA VAL A 136 4.68 -12.49 -1.33
C VAL A 136 5.80 -13.10 -2.17
N SER A 137 5.67 -13.03 -3.51
CA SER A 137 6.69 -13.55 -4.43
C SER A 137 7.71 -12.45 -4.74
N LEU A 138 8.93 -12.60 -4.22
CA LEU A 138 10.04 -11.70 -4.53
C LEU A 138 10.44 -11.77 -6.01
N ASP A 139 10.44 -12.97 -6.63
CA ASP A 139 10.63 -13.13 -8.08
C ASP A 139 9.61 -12.30 -8.89
N TYR A 140 8.34 -12.32 -8.48
CA TYR A 140 7.32 -11.53 -9.17
C TYR A 140 7.56 -10.02 -9.04
N ILE A 141 7.91 -9.55 -7.84
CA ILE A 141 8.29 -8.15 -7.61
C ILE A 141 9.49 -7.78 -8.49
N GLY A 142 10.58 -8.57 -8.45
CA GLY A 142 11.80 -8.32 -9.23
C GLY A 142 11.54 -8.21 -10.73
N ARG A 143 10.67 -9.07 -11.28
CA ARG A 143 10.33 -9.08 -12.71
C ARG A 143 9.32 -8.01 -13.14
N GLN A 144 8.58 -7.38 -12.24
CA GLN A 144 7.43 -6.53 -12.61
C GLN A 144 7.44 -5.12 -11.99
N ALA A 145 8.18 -4.89 -10.90
CA ALA A 145 8.15 -3.63 -10.17
C ALA A 145 8.38 -2.39 -11.05
N ASP A 146 9.43 -2.39 -11.88
CA ASP A 146 9.77 -1.26 -12.74
C ASP A 146 8.63 -0.89 -13.70
N ALA A 147 8.05 -1.89 -14.38
CA ALA A 147 6.93 -1.68 -15.30
C ALA A 147 5.66 -1.19 -14.56
N ILE A 148 5.37 -1.78 -13.40
CA ILE A 148 4.19 -1.44 -12.60
C ILE A 148 4.32 -0.02 -12.04
N LEU A 149 5.48 0.38 -11.53
CA LEU A 149 5.73 1.75 -11.08
C LEU A 149 5.56 2.72 -12.25
N LYS A 150 6.34 2.56 -13.34
CA LYS A 150 6.33 3.46 -14.53
C LYS A 150 4.97 3.65 -15.20
N SER A 151 4.05 2.72 -15.00
CA SER A 151 2.68 2.82 -15.50
C SER A 151 1.76 3.77 -14.72
N SER A 152 2.16 4.16 -13.50
CA SER A 152 1.24 4.83 -12.57
C SER A 152 0.89 6.25 -13.03
N PRO A 153 -0.39 6.66 -12.95
CA PRO A 153 -0.79 8.04 -13.15
C PRO A 153 -0.37 8.93 -11.97
N ILE A 154 0.02 8.35 -10.82
CA ILE A 154 0.50 9.08 -9.64
C ILE A 154 2.01 9.30 -9.79
N PRO A 155 2.50 10.55 -9.95
CA PRO A 155 3.94 10.83 -10.14
C PRO A 155 4.82 10.25 -9.03
N TYR A 156 4.37 10.32 -7.78
CA TYR A 156 5.08 9.75 -6.63
C TYR A 156 5.37 8.25 -6.79
N ILE A 157 4.45 7.49 -7.40
CA ILE A 157 4.62 6.04 -7.63
C ILE A 157 5.42 5.83 -8.92
N ARG A 158 5.09 6.59 -9.97
CA ARG A 158 5.70 6.47 -11.31
C ARG A 158 7.19 6.75 -11.34
N ASP A 159 7.60 7.79 -10.62
CA ASP A 159 8.94 8.34 -10.68
C ASP A 159 9.84 7.77 -9.55
N ALA A 160 9.31 6.87 -8.72
CA ALA A 160 10.04 6.14 -7.69
C ALA A 160 10.93 5.05 -8.30
N LYS A 161 12.14 4.90 -7.77
CA LYS A 161 13.15 3.99 -8.32
C LYS A 161 13.24 2.72 -7.48
N PRO A 162 13.06 1.50 -8.04
CA PRO A 162 13.31 0.26 -7.32
C PRO A 162 14.68 0.24 -6.64
N ARG A 163 14.74 -0.26 -5.39
CA ARG A 163 15.96 -0.30 -4.58
C ARG A 163 16.00 -1.54 -3.69
N GLY A 164 17.21 -2.07 -3.47
CA GLY A 164 17.46 -3.25 -2.65
C GLY A 164 18.12 -4.39 -3.44
N THR A 165 18.48 -5.46 -2.75
CA THR A 165 19.21 -6.61 -3.35
C THR A 165 18.41 -7.32 -4.45
N LEU A 166 17.07 -7.30 -4.37
CA LEU A 166 16.19 -7.82 -5.43
C LEU A 166 16.36 -7.09 -6.77
N PHE A 167 16.87 -5.85 -6.73
CA PHE A 167 17.12 -4.99 -7.88
C PHE A 167 18.63 -4.76 -8.11
N GLN A 168 19.47 -5.70 -7.67
CA GLN A 168 20.92 -5.70 -7.90
C GLN A 168 21.65 -4.50 -7.25
N HIS A 169 21.19 -4.07 -6.07
CA HIS A 169 21.87 -3.07 -5.26
C HIS A 169 22.42 -3.66 -3.96
N GLU A 170 23.64 -3.25 -3.58
CA GLU A 170 24.21 -3.52 -2.26
C GLU A 170 23.43 -2.72 -1.21
N SER A 171 22.76 -3.44 -0.29
CA SER A 171 21.79 -2.91 0.67
C SER A 171 21.27 -4.03 1.58
N GLU A 172 20.90 -3.74 2.83
CA GLU A 172 20.19 -4.69 3.71
C GLU A 172 18.68 -4.75 3.39
N MET A 173 18.14 -3.75 2.70
CA MET A 173 16.81 -3.78 2.09
C MET A 173 16.81 -4.75 0.90
N ILE A 174 15.80 -5.64 0.85
CA ILE A 174 15.60 -6.57 -0.26
C ILE A 174 14.69 -5.95 -1.31
N SER A 175 13.54 -5.41 -0.90
CA SER A 175 12.52 -4.89 -1.83
C SER A 175 11.96 -3.55 -1.34
N GLY A 176 12.46 -2.47 -1.94
CA GLY A 176 12.01 -1.10 -1.67
C GLY A 176 12.13 -0.18 -2.88
N VAL A 177 12.05 1.12 -2.58
CA VAL A 177 12.10 2.21 -3.55
C VAL A 177 12.81 3.43 -2.97
N ASP A 178 13.67 4.08 -3.75
CA ASP A 178 14.14 5.44 -3.46
C ASP A 178 12.98 6.42 -3.73
N THR A 179 12.46 6.98 -2.65
CA THR A 179 11.41 8.01 -2.65
C THR A 179 11.92 9.34 -2.10
N ARG A 180 13.21 9.42 -1.71
CA ARG A 180 13.86 10.57 -1.04
C ARG A 180 13.06 11.08 0.15
N PHE A 181 12.43 10.16 0.85
CA PHE A 181 11.37 10.46 1.81
C PHE A 181 11.90 10.24 3.23
N PHE A 182 12.71 11.20 3.68
CA PHE A 182 13.45 11.18 4.94
C PHE A 182 12.53 11.44 6.15
N VAL A 183 11.65 10.49 6.45
CA VAL A 183 10.84 10.43 7.68
C VAL A 183 11.65 9.75 8.78
N ASP A 184 11.36 10.07 10.04
CA ASP A 184 11.98 9.39 11.17
C ASP A 184 11.62 7.89 11.17
N HIS A 185 12.63 7.05 11.04
CA HIS A 185 12.47 5.59 10.99
C HIS A 185 12.53 4.94 12.38
N GLY A 186 12.54 5.70 13.49
CA GLY A 186 12.62 5.16 14.85
C GLY A 186 11.45 4.22 15.20
N GLU A 187 10.21 4.66 15.01
CA GLU A 187 9.03 3.82 15.17
C GLU A 187 8.96 2.69 14.11
N PRO A 188 9.17 2.94 12.79
CA PRO A 188 9.28 1.88 11.80
C PRO A 188 10.27 0.76 12.11
N ASN A 189 11.49 1.09 12.54
CA ASN A 189 12.53 0.11 12.80
C ASN A 189 12.23 -0.68 14.09
N THR A 190 11.72 -0.03 15.13
CA THR A 190 11.25 -0.70 16.36
C THR A 190 10.13 -1.70 16.05
N ALA A 191 9.19 -1.32 15.18
CA ALA A 191 8.14 -2.22 14.69
C ALA A 191 8.69 -3.37 13.83
N LEU A 192 9.69 -3.09 12.97
CA LEU A 192 10.34 -4.10 12.13
C LEU A 192 11.03 -5.18 12.97
N GLU A 193 11.83 -4.77 13.95
CA GLU A 193 12.53 -5.68 14.86
C GLU A 193 11.58 -6.54 15.69
N THR A 194 10.42 -5.98 16.07
CA THR A 194 9.36 -6.74 16.74
C THR A 194 8.74 -7.78 15.80
N ILE A 195 8.53 -7.43 14.53
CA ILE A 195 7.97 -8.32 13.51
C ILE A 195 8.95 -9.46 13.18
N LYS A 196 10.23 -9.15 12.93
CA LYS A 196 11.29 -10.12 12.61
C LYS A 196 11.42 -11.23 13.66
N LYS A 197 11.24 -10.91 14.95
CA LYS A 197 11.29 -11.89 16.06
C LYS A 197 10.14 -12.91 16.02
N GLY A 198 8.97 -12.54 15.49
CA GLY A 198 7.79 -13.41 15.43
C GLY A 198 7.48 -13.99 14.05
N LEU A 199 8.09 -13.47 12.99
CA LEU A 199 7.68 -13.75 11.61
C LEU A 199 8.85 -13.54 10.61
N PRO A 200 9.12 -14.52 9.72
CA PRO A 200 10.01 -14.31 8.58
C PRO A 200 9.57 -13.11 7.74
N TRP A 201 10.41 -12.08 7.70
CA TRP A 201 10.17 -10.84 6.99
C TRP A 201 10.94 -10.83 5.65
N PRO A 202 10.26 -10.76 4.49
CA PRO A 202 10.91 -10.98 3.19
C PRO A 202 11.44 -9.71 2.51
N LEU A 203 11.16 -8.51 3.04
CA LEU A 203 11.48 -7.25 2.35
C LEU A 203 12.84 -6.64 2.75
N GLY A 204 13.58 -7.30 3.66
CA GLY A 204 14.85 -6.81 4.21
C GLY A 204 14.68 -5.67 5.22
N ASP A 205 15.76 -4.96 5.50
CA ASP A 205 15.73 -3.75 6.32
C ASP A 205 15.26 -2.52 5.55
N LEU A 206 15.14 -1.36 6.23
CA LEU A 206 14.71 -0.12 5.61
C LEU A 206 15.81 0.95 5.65
N ASP A 207 16.39 1.20 4.48
CA ASP A 207 17.35 2.29 4.28
C ASP A 207 16.69 3.67 4.55
N GLU A 208 17.46 4.62 5.06
CA GLU A 208 16.95 5.99 5.29
C GLU A 208 16.52 6.64 3.96
N GLY A 209 15.39 7.35 3.96
CA GLY A 209 14.83 7.99 2.76
C GLY A 209 14.10 7.06 1.78
N HIS A 210 13.98 5.76 2.09
CA HIS A 210 13.33 4.76 1.25
C HIS A 210 11.96 4.32 1.79
N GLU A 211 11.14 3.69 0.94
CA GLU A 211 9.95 2.94 1.36
C GLU A 211 10.08 1.46 0.98
N PHE A 212 9.51 0.54 1.76
CA PHE A 212 9.31 -0.85 1.33
C PHE A 212 8.38 -0.90 0.13
N LEU A 213 8.67 -1.80 -0.81
CA LEU A 213 7.84 -2.10 -1.96
C LEU A 213 7.30 -3.52 -1.83
N LEU A 214 5.98 -3.67 -1.86
CA LEU A 214 5.29 -4.96 -1.89
C LEU A 214 4.31 -4.98 -3.06
N ILE A 215 4.40 -6.04 -3.87
CA ILE A 215 3.51 -6.34 -5.00
C ILE A 215 2.98 -7.77 -4.82
N ALA A 216 1.69 -7.95 -5.10
CA ALA A 216 0.90 -9.13 -4.77
C ALA A 216 -0.02 -9.51 -5.93
N GLN A 217 0.11 -10.72 -6.45
CA GLN A 217 -0.84 -11.24 -7.46
C GLN A 217 -2.15 -11.71 -6.81
N ASN A 218 -3.28 -11.52 -7.50
CA ASN A 218 -4.58 -12.01 -7.07
C ASN A 218 -4.74 -13.51 -7.38
N ASN A 219 -4.17 -14.35 -6.51
CA ASN A 219 -4.13 -15.82 -6.64
C ASN A 219 -5.50 -16.54 -6.65
N ARG A 220 -6.63 -15.82 -6.70
CA ARG A 220 -7.97 -16.43 -6.94
C ARG A 220 -8.27 -16.66 -8.42
N ARG A 221 -7.61 -15.95 -9.35
CA ARG A 221 -7.74 -16.23 -10.79
C ARG A 221 -6.97 -17.49 -11.19
N SER A 222 -5.76 -17.70 -10.65
CA SER A 222 -4.95 -18.89 -10.96
C SER A 222 -5.62 -20.19 -10.49
N SER A 223 -6.24 -20.22 -9.31
CA SER A 223 -6.98 -21.41 -8.85
C SER A 223 -8.22 -21.72 -9.70
N HIS A 224 -8.98 -20.71 -10.14
CA HIS A 224 -10.11 -20.91 -11.04
C HIS A 224 -9.70 -21.32 -12.46
N GLN A 225 -8.58 -20.79 -12.98
CA GLN A 225 -8.04 -21.22 -14.28
C GLN A 225 -7.46 -22.63 -14.23
N LEU A 226 -6.79 -23.01 -13.14
CA LEU A 226 -6.30 -24.38 -12.94
C LEU A 226 -7.45 -25.39 -12.78
N GLN A 227 -8.53 -25.03 -12.09
CA GLN A 227 -9.73 -25.88 -12.02
C GLN A 227 -10.48 -25.96 -13.35
N ALA A 228 -10.64 -24.86 -14.09
CA ALA A 228 -11.27 -24.88 -15.41
C ALA A 228 -10.47 -25.67 -16.45
N ALA A 229 -9.13 -25.63 -16.39
CA ALA A 229 -8.27 -26.49 -17.21
C ALA A 229 -8.38 -27.98 -16.82
N ALA A 230 -8.58 -28.28 -15.53
CA ALA A 230 -8.77 -29.64 -15.05
C ALA A 230 -10.17 -30.23 -15.39
N THR A 231 -11.20 -29.40 -15.47
CA THR A 231 -12.57 -29.85 -15.83
C THR A 231 -12.88 -29.77 -17.33
N GLY A 232 -12.10 -29.01 -18.11
CA GLY A 232 -12.30 -28.84 -19.55
C GLY A 232 -11.89 -30.03 -20.44
N ASN A 233 -11.13 -31.00 -19.90
CA ASN A 233 -10.52 -32.09 -20.67
C ASN A 233 -11.27 -33.45 -20.58
N MET A 234 -12.60 -33.43 -20.41
CA MET A 234 -13.45 -34.63 -20.58
C MET A 234 -14.75 -34.32 -21.35
N SER A 235 -14.62 -33.94 -22.62
CA SER A 235 -15.61 -34.21 -23.67
C SER A 235 -15.07 -33.84 -25.06
N THR A 236 -14.61 -34.82 -25.83
CA THR A 236 -15.09 -35.08 -27.20
C THR A 236 -14.46 -36.36 -27.77
N TYR A 237 -15.32 -37.26 -28.24
CA TYR A 237 -15.07 -38.55 -28.91
C TYR A 237 -14.40 -39.65 -28.07
#